data_AF-A0A7K0YJA4-F1
#
_entry.id   AF-A0A7K0YJA4-F1
#
_cell.length_a   1.000
_cell.length_b   1.000
_cell.length_c   1.000
_cell.angle_alpha   90.00
_cell.angle_beta   90.00
_cell.angle_gamma   90.00
#
_symmetry.space_group_name_H-M   'P 1'
#
loop_
_entity.id
_entity.type
_entity.pdbx_description
1 polymer ?
#
loop_
_entity_poly.entity_id
_entity_poly.type
_entity_poly.pdbx_seq_one_letter_code
_entity_poly.pdbx_strand_id
1 'polypeptide(L)'
;MNSTEYDFSRESPALLSIGEVLVRLRDEFEDITISKIRFLETNGLVAPERTASGYRKFSLVDVERLRYVLRMQRDHFLPLRVIKEHIDALNRGLQPAAVGDVTPKAPRGLVSTEAIEISNQLLTVRMNRLELMADTGADAEFIDQLVEFGLIKPD
;
A
#
# COMPACT_ATOMS: atom_id res chain seq x y z
N MET A 1 17.89 2.48 -2.84
CA MET A 1 17.18 1.82 -3.96
C MET A 1 16.81 2.91 -4.94
N ASN A 2 17.39 2.91 -6.14
CA ASN A 2 17.20 4.01 -7.10
C ASN A 2 15.81 3.91 -7.74
N SER A 3 15.04 5.00 -7.69
CA SER A 3 13.69 5.12 -8.26
C SER A 3 13.63 4.98 -9.79
N THR A 4 14.78 4.93 -10.47
CA THR A 4 14.88 4.85 -11.93
C THR A 4 14.72 3.44 -12.50
N GLU A 5 14.68 2.40 -11.66
CA GLU A 5 14.63 1.00 -12.12
C GLU A 5 13.21 0.49 -12.45
N TYR A 6 12.16 1.20 -12.01
CA TYR A 6 10.77 0.76 -12.17
C TYR A 6 9.89 1.88 -12.75
N ASP A 7 9.91 2.03 -14.08
CA ASP A 7 8.98 2.90 -14.80
C ASP A 7 7.80 2.06 -15.33
N PHE A 8 6.73 1.98 -14.54
CA PHE A 8 5.54 1.22 -14.94
C PHE A 8 4.53 2.02 -15.79
N SER A 9 4.86 3.24 -16.16
CA SER A 9 3.98 4.11 -16.95
C SER A 9 4.15 3.89 -18.46
N ARG A 10 5.15 3.13 -18.88
CA ARG A 10 5.36 2.79 -20.30
C ARG A 10 4.41 1.69 -20.75
N GLU A 11 3.74 1.90 -21.89
CA GLU A 11 3.04 0.82 -22.57
C GLU A 11 4.05 -0.11 -23.26
N SER A 12 3.91 -1.42 -23.07
CA SER A 12 4.73 -2.44 -23.72
C SER A 12 3.85 -3.45 -24.44
N PRO A 13 3.95 -3.60 -25.78
CA PRO A 13 3.00 -4.38 -26.57
C PRO A 13 3.18 -5.90 -26.49
N ALA A 14 4.14 -6.42 -25.69
CA ALA A 14 4.33 -7.87 -25.62
C ALA A 14 3.18 -8.52 -24.83
N LEU A 15 2.34 -9.32 -25.49
CA LEU A 15 1.14 -9.93 -24.90
C LEU A 15 1.38 -11.39 -24.49
N LEU A 16 1.92 -11.59 -23.29
CA LEU A 16 2.27 -12.88 -22.72
C LEU A 16 1.06 -13.59 -22.08
N SER A 17 1.01 -14.91 -22.21
CA SER A 17 0.10 -15.76 -21.43
C SER A 17 0.57 -15.91 -19.98
N ILE A 18 -0.33 -16.30 -19.08
CA ILE A 18 0.04 -16.52 -17.67
C ILE A 18 1.09 -17.63 -17.48
N GLY A 19 1.14 -18.63 -18.37
CA GLY A 19 2.16 -19.67 -18.35
C GLY A 19 3.55 -19.13 -18.74
N GLU A 20 3.61 -18.26 -19.75
CA GLU A 20 4.84 -17.59 -20.15
C GLU A 20 5.34 -16.60 -19.09
N VAL A 21 4.43 -15.96 -18.35
CA VAL A 21 4.78 -15.12 -17.19
C VAL A 21 5.34 -15.99 -16.06
N LEU A 22 4.70 -17.12 -15.75
CA LEU A 22 5.17 -18.06 -14.73
C LEU A 22 6.62 -18.49 -14.99
N VAL A 23 6.92 -18.90 -16.23
CA VAL A 23 8.27 -19.32 -16.62
C VAL A 23 9.30 -18.21 -16.34
N ARG A 24 9.00 -16.98 -16.74
CA ARG A 24 9.91 -15.82 -16.55
C ARG A 24 10.11 -15.40 -15.10
N LEU A 25 9.10 -15.60 -14.25
CA LEU A 25 9.21 -15.25 -12.83
C LEU A 25 9.93 -16.33 -12.03
N ARG A 26 9.85 -17.60 -12.46
CA ARG A 26 10.43 -18.72 -11.74
C ARG A 26 11.96 -18.70 -11.68
N ASP A 27 12.61 -18.02 -12.62
CA ASP A 27 14.07 -17.81 -12.58
C ASP A 27 14.53 -17.07 -11.32
N GLU A 28 13.66 -16.25 -10.71
CA GLU A 28 13.97 -15.48 -9.48
C GLU A 28 13.13 -15.90 -8.27
N PHE A 29 11.94 -16.46 -8.50
CA PHE A 29 11.00 -16.86 -7.46
C PHE A 29 10.57 -18.31 -7.68
N GLU A 30 11.33 -19.27 -7.16
CA GLU A 30 11.12 -20.70 -7.41
C GLU A 30 9.70 -21.18 -7.02
N ASP A 31 9.18 -20.64 -5.91
CA ASP A 31 7.85 -21.00 -5.36
C ASP A 31 6.67 -20.28 -6.05
N ILE A 32 6.91 -19.51 -7.12
CA ILE A 32 5.83 -18.80 -7.81
C ILE A 32 4.88 -19.79 -8.48
N THR A 33 3.58 -19.55 -8.33
CA THR A 33 2.53 -20.37 -8.94
C THR A 33 1.55 -19.53 -9.75
N ILE A 34 0.83 -20.16 -10.67
CA ILE A 34 -0.27 -19.51 -11.41
C ILE A 34 -1.31 -18.94 -10.43
N SER A 35 -1.62 -19.67 -9.36
CA SER A 35 -2.55 -19.23 -8.32
C SER A 35 -2.07 -17.96 -7.64
N LYS A 36 -0.76 -17.84 -7.34
CA LYS A 36 -0.19 -16.62 -6.78
C LYS A 36 -0.26 -15.44 -7.75
N ILE A 37 0.04 -15.64 -9.05
CA ILE A 37 -0.08 -14.58 -10.06
C ILE A 37 -1.53 -14.08 -10.17
N ARG A 38 -2.50 -15.00 -10.24
CA ARG A 38 -3.93 -14.65 -10.26
C ARG A 38 -4.36 -13.94 -8.98
N PHE A 39 -3.85 -14.35 -7.83
CA PHE A 39 -4.13 -13.69 -6.57
C PHE A 39 -3.65 -12.24 -6.57
N LEU A 40 -2.44 -11.96 -7.06
CA LEU A 40 -1.91 -10.60 -7.19
C LEU A 40 -2.71 -9.75 -8.19
N GLU A 41 -3.12 -10.33 -9.31
CA GLU A 41 -4.04 -9.69 -10.27
C GLU A 41 -5.39 -9.34 -9.63
N THR A 42 -6.07 -10.27 -8.98
CA THR A 42 -7.37 -10.02 -8.33
C THR A 42 -7.26 -8.98 -7.22
N ASN A 43 -6.10 -8.90 -6.55
CA ASN A 43 -5.82 -7.84 -5.60
C ASN A 43 -5.44 -6.52 -6.28
N GLY A 44 -5.36 -6.42 -7.61
CA GLY A 44 -5.11 -5.16 -8.32
C GLY A 44 -3.67 -4.69 -8.27
N LEU A 45 -2.69 -5.59 -8.16
CA LEU A 45 -1.27 -5.25 -8.27
C LEU A 45 -0.79 -5.19 -9.72
N VAL A 46 -1.54 -5.83 -10.62
CA VAL A 46 -1.38 -5.80 -12.07
C VAL A 46 -2.75 -5.84 -12.73
N ALA A 47 -2.83 -5.33 -13.96
CA ALA A 47 -4.08 -5.22 -14.72
C ALA A 47 -3.88 -5.71 -16.17
N PRO A 48 -3.68 -7.03 -16.37
CA PRO A 48 -3.49 -7.59 -17.71
C PRO A 48 -4.72 -7.39 -18.59
N GLU A 49 -4.49 -7.14 -19.87
CA GLU A 49 -5.55 -6.99 -20.85
C GLU A 49 -6.33 -8.30 -21.07
N ARG A 50 -7.58 -8.16 -21.52
CA ARG A 50 -8.41 -9.29 -21.92
C ARG A 50 -8.60 -9.29 -23.41
N THR A 51 -8.37 -10.45 -24.03
CA THR A 51 -8.78 -10.67 -25.42
C THR A 51 -10.31 -10.67 -25.53
N ALA A 52 -10.84 -10.48 -26.74
CA ALA A 52 -12.28 -10.63 -27.01
C ALA A 52 -12.83 -12.01 -26.58
N SER A 53 -11.97 -13.03 -26.55
CA SER A 53 -12.26 -14.38 -26.08
C SER A 53 -12.06 -14.59 -24.57
N GLY A 54 -11.68 -13.57 -23.80
CA GLY A 54 -11.58 -13.60 -22.33
C GLY A 54 -10.24 -14.04 -21.73
N TYR A 55 -9.25 -14.38 -22.57
CA TYR A 55 -7.91 -14.76 -22.10
C TYR A 55 -7.12 -13.53 -21.63
N ARG A 56 -6.29 -13.72 -20.59
CA ARG A 56 -5.39 -12.69 -20.07
C ARG A 56 -4.17 -12.55 -20.95
N LYS A 57 -3.77 -11.31 -21.21
CA LYS A 57 -2.52 -10.95 -21.84
C LYS A 57 -1.77 -9.97 -20.95
N PHE A 58 -0.62 -10.41 -20.47
CA PHE A 58 0.26 -9.64 -19.61
C PHE A 58 1.28 -8.90 -20.47
N SER A 59 1.45 -7.61 -20.22
CA SER A 59 2.53 -6.80 -20.79
C SER A 59 3.88 -7.11 -20.12
N LEU A 60 4.99 -6.66 -20.69
CA LEU A 60 6.29 -6.70 -19.99
C LEU A 60 6.25 -5.89 -18.68
N VAL A 61 5.52 -4.78 -18.69
CA VAL A 61 5.36 -3.91 -17.52
C VAL A 61 4.61 -4.64 -16.40
N ASP A 62 3.63 -5.47 -16.72
CA ASP A 62 2.98 -6.32 -15.71
C ASP A 62 3.96 -7.33 -15.10
N VAL A 63 4.88 -7.89 -15.90
CA VAL A 63 5.92 -8.80 -15.39
C VAL A 63 6.88 -8.07 -14.46
N GLU A 64 7.28 -6.85 -14.79
CA GLU A 64 8.13 -6.01 -13.94
C GLU A 64 7.42 -5.62 -12.63
N ARG A 65 6.13 -5.25 -12.71
CA ARG A 65 5.29 -5.02 -11.51
C ARG A 65 5.23 -6.26 -10.63
N LEU A 66 4.99 -7.45 -11.20
CA LEU A 66 4.98 -8.70 -10.45
C LEU A 66 6.32 -8.96 -9.76
N ARG A 67 7.45 -8.73 -10.46
CA ARG A 67 8.79 -8.89 -9.89
C ARG A 67 9.02 -7.94 -8.71
N TYR A 68 8.62 -6.67 -8.85
CA TYR A 68 8.68 -5.68 -7.77
C TYR A 68 7.86 -6.13 -6.55
N VAL A 69 6.59 -6.52 -6.77
CA VAL A 69 5.70 -6.99 -5.71
C VAL A 69 6.30 -8.18 -4.98
N LEU A 70 6.79 -9.18 -5.70
CA LEU A 70 7.36 -10.39 -5.12
C LEU A 70 8.63 -10.10 -4.31
N ARG A 71 9.51 -9.19 -4.78
CA ARG A 71 10.67 -8.71 -4.01
C ARG A 71 10.25 -8.01 -2.71
N MET A 72 9.29 -7.09 -2.79
CA MET A 72 8.79 -6.37 -1.62
C MET A 72 8.16 -7.31 -0.58
N GLN A 73 7.53 -8.40 -1.01
CA GLN A 73 7.02 -9.42 -0.08
C GLN A 73 8.12 -10.31 0.48
N ARG A 74 9.07 -10.76 -0.34
CA ARG A 74 10.15 -11.69 0.07
C ARG A 74 11.17 -11.03 0.97
N ASP A 75 11.64 -9.86 0.58
CA ASP A 75 12.82 -9.21 1.19
C ASP A 75 12.42 -8.23 2.30
N HIS A 76 11.19 -7.72 2.23
CA HIS A 76 10.69 -6.66 3.12
C HIS A 76 9.36 -6.99 3.81
N PHE A 77 8.74 -8.13 3.50
CA PHE A 77 7.50 -8.60 4.12
C PHE A 77 6.34 -7.57 4.07
N LEU A 78 6.30 -6.75 3.02
CA LEU A 78 5.31 -5.67 2.92
C LEU A 78 3.89 -6.19 2.65
N PRO A 79 2.86 -5.63 3.32
CA PRO A 79 1.46 -5.89 2.99
C PRO A 79 1.11 -5.39 1.58
N LEU A 80 0.21 -6.09 0.89
CA LEU A 80 -0.20 -5.73 -0.49
C LEU A 80 -0.71 -4.28 -0.61
N ARG A 81 -1.39 -3.75 0.40
CA ARG A 81 -1.85 -2.36 0.42
C ARG A 81 -0.70 -1.37 0.30
N VAL A 82 0.36 -1.58 1.08
CA VAL A 82 1.55 -0.71 1.08
C VAL A 82 2.28 -0.83 -0.25
N ILE A 83 2.38 -2.03 -0.81
CA ILE A 83 3.00 -2.24 -2.12
C ILE A 83 2.22 -1.52 -3.23
N LYS A 84 0.88 -1.47 -3.18
CA LYS A 84 0.08 -0.65 -4.10
C LYS A 84 0.45 0.83 -3.99
N GLU A 85 0.51 1.36 -2.77
CA GLU A 85 0.89 2.76 -2.53
C GLU A 85 2.29 3.07 -3.08
N HIS A 86 3.23 2.12 -2.98
CA HIS A 86 4.55 2.23 -3.60
C HIS A 86 4.45 2.29 -5.12
N ILE A 87 3.69 1.40 -5.75
CA ILE A 87 3.50 1.38 -7.21
C ILE A 87 2.85 2.68 -7.67
N ASP A 88 1.86 3.18 -6.94
CA ASP A 88 1.17 4.44 -7.24
C ASP A 88 2.12 5.65 -7.11
N ALA A 89 3.01 5.66 -6.12
CA ALA A 89 4.05 6.66 -6.00
C ALA A 89 5.00 6.62 -7.21
N LEU A 90 5.48 5.43 -7.60
CA LEU A 90 6.36 5.24 -8.75
C LEU A 90 5.70 5.69 -10.06
N ASN A 91 4.44 5.35 -10.29
CA ASN A 91 3.67 5.78 -11.46
C ASN A 91 3.59 7.32 -11.57
N ARG A 92 3.57 8.03 -10.43
CA ARG A 92 3.57 9.50 -10.35
C ARG A 92 4.98 10.12 -10.37
N GLY A 93 6.04 9.31 -10.52
CA GLY A 93 7.43 9.77 -10.44
C GLY A 93 7.87 10.18 -9.03
N LEU A 94 7.13 9.77 -8.00
CA LEU A 94 7.47 9.99 -6.59
C LEU A 94 8.28 8.83 -6.04
N GLN A 95 9.02 9.08 -4.97
CA GLN A 95 9.73 8.02 -4.25
C GLN A 95 8.75 7.27 -3.31
N PRO A 96 8.76 5.93 -3.31
CA PRO A 96 8.04 5.16 -2.30
C PRO A 96 8.52 5.46 -0.88
N ALA A 97 7.63 5.34 0.10
CA ALA A 97 7.97 5.48 1.51
C ALA A 97 9.08 4.49 1.91
N ALA A 98 9.94 4.90 2.84
CA ALA A 98 11.04 4.06 3.29
C ALA A 98 10.50 2.81 4.00
N VAL A 99 11.08 1.65 3.68
CA VAL A 99 10.70 0.33 4.22
C VAL A 99 10.82 0.27 5.75
N GLY A 100 11.60 1.17 6.37
CA GLY A 100 11.72 1.26 7.84
C GLY A 100 10.55 1.96 8.55
N ASP A 101 9.69 2.68 7.82
CA ASP A 101 8.62 3.52 8.39
C ASP A 101 7.23 2.85 8.28
N VAL A 102 7.16 1.68 7.63
CA VAL A 102 5.93 0.91 7.43
C VAL A 102 5.76 -0.09 8.57
N THR A 103 5.52 0.41 9.78
CA THR A 103 4.99 -0.45 10.84
C THR A 103 3.67 -1.08 10.36
N PRO A 104 3.41 -2.37 10.63
CA PRO A 104 2.17 -3.00 10.21
C PRO A 104 0.98 -2.30 10.88
N LYS A 105 0.32 -1.40 10.15
CA LYS A 105 -0.96 -0.85 10.56
C LYS A 105 -1.95 -2.01 10.54
N ALA A 106 -2.22 -2.58 11.71
CA ALA A 106 -3.08 -3.75 11.88
C ALA A 106 -4.42 -3.54 11.14
N PRO A 107 -4.97 -4.59 10.49
CA PRO A 107 -6.27 -4.49 9.85
C PRO A 107 -7.30 -4.04 10.90
N ARG A 108 -8.15 -3.07 10.53
CA ARG A 108 -9.34 -2.70 11.31
C ARG A 108 -10.31 -3.88 11.34
N GLY A 109 -10.01 -4.88 12.15
CA GLY A 109 -10.86 -6.02 12.47
C GLY A 109 -11.06 -6.02 13.97
N LEU A 110 -12.30 -5.76 14.39
CA LEU A 110 -12.85 -5.87 15.75
C LEU A 110 -11.79 -5.80 16.86
N VAL A 111 -11.36 -4.57 17.15
CA VAL A 111 -10.38 -4.29 18.21
C VAL A 111 -11.08 -4.47 19.55
N SER A 112 -10.64 -5.46 20.35
CA SER A 112 -11.02 -5.54 21.77
C SER A 112 -10.72 -4.21 22.46
N THR A 113 -11.60 -3.75 23.35
CA THR A 113 -11.51 -2.44 24.03
C THR A 113 -10.14 -2.15 24.66
N GLU A 114 -9.43 -3.20 25.05
CA GLU A 114 -8.08 -3.20 25.63
C GLU A 114 -6.99 -2.69 24.64
N ALA A 115 -7.11 -3.02 23.35
CA ALA A 115 -6.15 -2.61 22.33
C ALA A 115 -6.37 -1.16 21.83
N ILE A 116 -7.55 -0.58 22.08
CA ILE A 116 -7.84 0.84 21.82
C ILE A 116 -7.07 1.74 22.81
N GLU A 117 -7.00 1.34 24.08
CA GLU A 117 -6.34 2.13 25.12
C GLU A 117 -4.82 2.23 24.89
N ILE A 118 -4.17 1.14 24.46
CA ILE A 118 -2.74 1.12 24.17
C ILE A 118 -2.41 1.97 22.92
N SER A 119 -3.26 1.92 21.90
CA SER A 119 -3.09 2.71 20.67
C SER A 119 -3.25 4.21 20.91
N ASN A 120 -4.18 4.61 21.80
CA ASN A 120 -4.36 6.02 22.18
C ASN A 120 -3.22 6.56 23.04
N GLN A 121 -2.56 5.73 23.86
CA GLN A 121 -1.39 6.15 24.62
C GLN A 121 -0.18 6.45 23.72
N LEU A 122 -0.03 5.72 22.61
CA LEU A 122 1.07 5.88 21.64
C LEU A 122 0.86 7.02 20.62
N LEU A 123 -0.34 7.58 20.52
CA LEU A 123 -0.70 8.72 19.67
C LEU A 123 -1.01 9.97 20.49
N THR A 124 -0.30 10.20 21.60
CA THR A 124 -0.39 11.45 22.34
C THR A 124 0.29 12.57 21.55
N VAL A 125 -0.43 13.13 20.58
CA VAL A 125 -0.09 14.41 19.97
C VAL A 125 -0.28 15.48 21.04
N ARG A 126 0.81 15.87 21.70
CA ARG A 126 0.82 16.99 22.64
C ARG A 126 0.81 18.28 21.83
N MET A 127 -0.31 18.99 21.88
CA MET A 127 -0.47 20.26 21.18
C MET A 127 -1.13 21.26 22.13
N ASN A 128 -0.62 22.49 22.18
CA ASN A 128 -1.22 23.53 23.01
C ASN A 128 -2.53 24.01 22.37
N ARG A 129 -3.47 24.53 23.17
CA ARG A 129 -4.79 24.99 22.71
C ARG A 129 -4.71 25.97 21.54
N LEU A 130 -3.73 26.88 21.55
CA LEU A 130 -3.52 27.85 20.47
C LEU A 130 -3.10 27.18 19.16
N GLU A 131 -2.26 26.15 19.24
CA GLU A 131 -1.82 25.38 18.06
C GLU A 131 -2.99 24.54 17.52
N LEU A 132 -3.81 23.95 18.40
CA LEU A 132 -5.00 23.21 18.01
C LEU A 132 -6.00 24.08 17.24
N MET A 133 -6.22 25.32 17.70
CA MET A 133 -7.07 26.28 17.00
C MET A 133 -6.49 26.67 15.64
N ALA A 134 -5.18 26.91 15.55
CA ALA A 134 -4.52 27.32 14.33
C ALA A 134 -4.54 26.22 13.24
N ASP A 135 -4.26 24.98 13.62
CA ASP A 135 -4.18 23.86 12.67
C ASP A 135 -5.56 23.38 12.20
N THR A 136 -6.57 23.43 13.07
CA THR A 136 -7.93 22.96 12.74
C THR A 136 -8.85 24.06 12.22
N GLY A 137 -8.48 25.33 12.42
CA GLY A 137 -9.34 26.49 12.18
C GLY A 137 -10.57 26.54 13.09
N ALA A 138 -10.58 25.77 14.19
CA ALA A 138 -11.68 25.72 15.13
C ALA A 138 -11.62 26.87 16.15
N ASP A 139 -12.78 27.42 16.47
CA ASP A 139 -12.92 28.44 17.50
C ASP A 139 -12.93 27.84 18.91
N ALA A 140 -12.62 28.67 19.91
CA ALA A 140 -12.47 28.25 21.30
C ALA A 140 -13.74 27.58 21.87
N GLU A 141 -14.93 28.09 21.54
CA GLU A 141 -16.20 27.50 22.00
C GLU A 141 -16.40 26.08 21.46
N PHE A 142 -15.99 25.80 20.22
CA PHE A 142 -16.11 24.47 19.64
C PHE A 142 -15.15 23.48 20.32
N ILE A 143 -13.94 23.93 20.65
CA ILE A 143 -12.99 23.11 21.41
C ILE A 143 -13.54 22.79 22.80
N ASP A 144 -14.18 23.74 23.47
CA ASP A 144 -14.78 23.50 24.79
C ASP A 144 -15.92 22.49 24.74
N GLN A 145 -16.75 22.54 23.70
CA GLN A 145 -17.77 21.51 23.47
C GLN A 145 -17.15 20.12 23.28
N LEU A 146 -16.07 20.01 22.51
CA LEU A 146 -15.39 18.73 22.31
C LEU A 146 -14.80 18.17 23.62
N VAL A 147 -14.33 19.04 24.52
CA VAL A 147 -13.89 18.64 25.87
C VAL A 147 -15.09 18.17 26.71
N GLU A 148 -16.20 18.92 26.68
CA GLU A 148 -17.42 18.61 27.42
C GLU A 148 -18.04 17.27 27.00
N PHE A 149 -18.05 16.99 25.68
CA PHE A 149 -18.47 15.71 25.12
C PHE A 149 -17.43 14.58 25.32
N GLY A 150 -16.28 14.88 25.93
CA GLY A 150 -15.23 13.91 26.26
C GLY A 150 -14.46 13.38 25.05
N LEU A 151 -14.59 14.03 23.90
CA LEU A 151 -13.91 13.65 22.66
C LEU A 151 -12.43 14.03 22.69
N ILE A 152 -12.08 15.06 23.46
CA ILE A 152 -10.70 15.47 23.76
C ILE A 152 -10.56 15.71 25.25
N LYS A 153 -9.35 15.52 25.79
CA LYS A 153 -9.04 15.78 27.21
C LYS A 153 -7.80 16.67 27.30
N PRO A 154 -7.85 17.77 28.05
CA PRO A 154 -6.63 18.47 28.44
C PRO A 154 -5.81 17.57 29.37
N ASP A 155 -4.50 17.51 29.13
CA ASP A 155 -3.51 16.86 30.03
C ASP A 155 -3.21 17.78 31.23
#